data_AF-A0A2S3IDR8-F1
#
_entry.id   AF-A0A2S3IDR8-F1
#
_cell.length_a   1.000
_cell.length_b   1.000
_cell.length_c   1.000
_cell.angle_alpha   90.00
_cell.angle_beta   90.00
_cell.angle_gamma   90.00
#
_symmetry.space_group_name_H-M   'P 1'
#
loop_
_entity.id
_entity.type
_entity.pdbx_description
1 polymer ?
#
loop_
_entity_poly.entity_id
_entity_poly.type
_entity_poly.pdbx_seq_one_letter_code
_entity_poly.pdbx_strand_id
1 'polypeptide(L)'
;MFSWKLAILILLLCSTTSPHLVTGNRKPKCTLEQKEKVLLHCIAFTERGTPPIAVHRDSVCCEAVRAVPNREMRCIVELLTDEEKKKKHDVHRILALKLISEQRSPLAPKQNKINPISFRIMV
;
A
#
# COMPACT_ATOMS: atom_id res chain seq x y z
N MET A 1 -18.98 -53.69 -14.97
CA MET A 1 -19.92 -52.77 -14.29
C MET A 1 -19.29 -52.09 -13.05
N PHE A 2 -18.00 -51.67 -13.09
CA PHE A 2 -17.29 -51.17 -11.89
C PHE A 2 -16.40 -49.91 -12.09
N SER A 3 -16.30 -49.35 -13.30
CA SER A 3 -15.36 -48.24 -13.57
C SER A 3 -15.85 -46.86 -13.11
N TRP A 4 -17.17 -46.65 -13.00
CA TRP A 4 -17.75 -45.37 -12.54
C TRP A 4 -17.51 -45.10 -11.04
N LYS A 5 -17.41 -46.17 -10.23
CA LYS A 5 -17.20 -46.05 -8.77
C LYS A 5 -15.82 -45.48 -8.42
N LEU A 6 -14.78 -45.76 -9.22
CA LEU A 6 -13.46 -45.13 -9.04
C LEU A 6 -13.45 -43.65 -9.43
N ALA A 7 -14.18 -43.29 -10.49
CA ALA A 7 -14.27 -41.89 -10.92
C ALA A 7 -14.90 -40.98 -9.86
N ILE A 8 -15.92 -41.47 -9.14
CA ILE A 8 -16.53 -40.74 -8.02
C ILE A 8 -15.55 -40.60 -6.85
N LEU A 9 -14.80 -41.65 -6.53
CA LEU A 9 -13.85 -41.63 -5.41
C LEU A 9 -12.71 -40.61 -5.65
N ILE A 10 -12.24 -40.48 -6.89
CA ILE A 10 -11.23 -39.51 -7.31
C ILE A 10 -11.76 -38.08 -7.23
N LEU A 11 -12.99 -37.83 -7.70
CA LEU A 11 -13.61 -36.50 -7.62
C LEU A 11 -13.84 -36.04 -6.16
N LEU A 12 -14.17 -36.98 -5.26
CA LEU A 12 -14.38 -36.68 -3.84
C LEU A 12 -13.09 -36.21 -3.15
N LEU A 13 -11.95 -36.85 -3.46
CA LEU A 13 -10.64 -36.49 -2.92
C LEU A 13 -10.12 -35.12 -3.40
N CYS A 14 -10.47 -34.70 -4.62
CA CYS A 14 -10.07 -33.39 -5.16
C CYS A 14 -10.85 -32.21 -4.57
N SER A 15 -11.99 -32.46 -3.89
CA SER A 15 -12.81 -31.39 -3.31
C SER A 15 -12.38 -30.95 -1.90
N THR A 16 -11.61 -31.78 -1.19
CA THR A 16 -11.19 -31.50 0.19
C THR A 16 -9.87 -30.75 0.31
N THR A 17 -9.07 -30.66 -0.75
CA THR A 17 -7.91 -29.77 -0.79
C THR A 17 -8.34 -28.40 -1.30
N SER A 18 -9.14 -27.70 -0.50
CA SER A 18 -9.09 -26.26 -0.53
C SER A 18 -7.67 -25.88 -0.11
N PRO A 19 -6.85 -25.19 -0.92
CA PRO A 19 -5.75 -24.45 -0.38
C PRO A 19 -6.41 -23.33 0.43
N HIS A 20 -6.75 -23.64 1.69
CA HIS A 20 -6.87 -22.63 2.70
C HIS A 20 -5.50 -21.98 2.70
N LEU A 21 -5.42 -20.86 1.99
CA LEU A 21 -4.24 -20.03 1.91
C LEU A 21 -3.97 -19.65 3.35
N VAL A 22 -3.10 -20.42 3.99
CA VAL A 22 -2.59 -20.17 5.32
C VAL A 22 -2.05 -18.76 5.20
N THR A 23 -2.80 -17.81 5.77
CA THR A 23 -2.39 -16.42 5.96
C THR A 23 -1.26 -16.47 6.97
N GLY A 24 -0.13 -17.02 6.54
CA GLY A 24 1.12 -17.01 7.26
C GLY A 24 1.56 -15.56 7.23
N ASN A 25 1.31 -14.87 8.35
CA ASN A 25 2.02 -13.69 8.81
C ASN A 25 2.60 -12.83 7.66
N ARG A 26 1.74 -12.37 6.75
CA ARG A 26 2.17 -11.56 5.62
C ARG A 26 2.47 -10.20 6.19
N LYS A 27 3.76 -9.91 6.44
CA LYS A 27 4.23 -8.53 6.63
C LYS A 27 3.51 -7.65 5.60
N PRO A 28 3.03 -6.45 5.98
CA PRO A 28 2.42 -5.54 5.02
C PRO A 28 3.39 -5.37 3.84
N LYS A 29 3.04 -5.92 2.68
CA LYS A 29 3.86 -5.78 1.49
C LYS A 29 3.47 -4.46 0.85
N CYS A 30 4.41 -3.52 0.82
CA CYS A 30 4.29 -2.34 0.00
C CYS A 30 4.24 -2.73 -1.49
N THR A 31 3.57 -1.94 -2.32
CA THR A 31 3.63 -2.06 -3.78
C THR A 31 4.72 -1.16 -4.37
N LEU A 32 5.16 -1.44 -5.60
CA LEU A 32 6.07 -0.56 -6.35
C LEU A 32 5.48 0.84 -6.52
N GLU A 33 4.18 0.94 -6.80
CA GLU A 33 3.48 2.23 -6.92
C GLU A 33 3.53 3.03 -5.60
N GLN A 34 3.39 2.37 -4.45
CA GLN A 34 3.52 3.03 -3.14
C GLN A 34 4.94 3.53 -2.91
N LYS A 35 5.96 2.73 -3.26
CA LYS A 35 7.36 3.17 -3.22
C LYS A 35 7.55 4.43 -4.07
N GLU A 36 7.14 4.39 -5.33
CA GLU A 36 7.32 5.50 -6.26
C GLU A 36 6.64 6.79 -5.76
N LYS A 37 5.39 6.68 -5.31
CA LYS A 37 4.66 7.83 -4.75
C LYS A 37 5.33 8.42 -3.50
N VAL A 38 5.75 7.56 -2.57
CA VAL A 38 6.44 8.01 -1.35
C VAL A 38 7.76 8.70 -1.72
N LEU A 39 8.58 8.09 -2.56
CA LEU A 39 9.87 8.66 -2.94
C LEU A 39 9.72 9.95 -3.74
N LEU A 40 8.74 10.04 -4.64
CA LEU A 40 8.47 11.25 -5.42
C LEU A 40 7.99 12.40 -4.54
N HIS A 41 6.95 12.18 -3.72
CA HIS A 41 6.36 13.26 -2.93
C HIS A 41 7.19 13.64 -1.70
N CYS A 42 7.97 12.72 -1.17
CA CYS A 42 8.83 12.96 -0.02
C CYS A 42 10.31 13.16 -0.38
N ILE A 43 10.65 13.40 -1.66
CA ILE A 43 12.05 13.48 -2.11
C ILE A 43 12.84 14.54 -1.34
N ALA A 44 12.28 15.73 -1.15
CA ALA A 44 12.93 16.83 -0.41
C ALA A 44 13.31 16.44 1.03
N PHE A 45 12.58 15.50 1.64
CA PHE A 45 12.91 14.98 2.96
C PHE A 45 13.76 13.70 2.92
N THR A 46 13.65 12.87 1.91
CA THR A 46 14.31 11.55 1.88
C THR A 46 15.63 11.57 1.15
N GLU A 47 15.88 12.58 0.31
CA GLU A 47 17.10 12.71 -0.48
C GLU A 47 18.33 12.87 0.41
N ARG A 48 19.41 12.16 0.05
CA ARG A 48 20.69 12.20 0.77
C ARG A 48 21.42 13.50 0.44
N GLY A 49 22.06 14.10 1.45
CA GLY A 49 22.84 15.33 1.28
C GLY A 49 22.02 16.62 1.35
N THR A 50 20.68 16.54 1.39
CA THR A 50 19.83 17.70 1.66
C THR A 50 19.72 17.93 3.17
N PRO A 51 19.62 19.19 3.63
CA PRO A 51 19.29 19.46 5.02
C PRO A 51 17.91 18.87 5.38
N PRO A 52 17.67 18.56 6.67
CA PRO A 52 16.37 18.11 7.14
C PRO A 52 15.32 19.20 6.97
N ILE A 53 14.57 19.15 5.86
CA ILE A 53 13.42 20.03 5.63
C ILE A 53 12.23 19.46 6.41
N ALA A 54 11.54 20.30 7.17
CA ALA A 54 10.35 19.86 7.90
C ALA A 54 9.24 19.43 6.93
N VAL A 55 8.69 18.23 7.13
CA VAL A 55 7.54 17.74 6.37
C VAL A 55 6.26 18.15 7.08
N HIS A 56 5.40 18.90 6.38
CA HIS A 56 4.09 19.26 6.90
C HIS A 56 3.15 18.05 6.94
N ARG A 57 2.37 17.89 8.02
CA ARG A 57 1.52 16.72 8.27
C ARG A 57 0.39 16.56 7.24
N ASP A 58 -0.11 17.67 6.72
CA ASP A 58 -1.14 17.68 5.66
C ASP A 58 -0.55 17.76 4.25
N SER A 59 0.77 17.59 4.09
CA SER A 59 1.39 17.57 2.76
C SER A 59 1.07 16.30 1.98
N VAL A 60 1.20 16.39 0.66
CA VAL A 60 1.11 15.25 -0.28
C VAL A 60 2.09 14.11 0.07
N CYS A 61 3.24 14.43 0.69
CA CYS A 61 4.16 13.42 1.22
C CYS A 61 3.50 12.58 2.32
N CYS A 62 2.90 13.22 3.32
CA CYS A 62 2.20 12.53 4.40
C CYS A 62 0.92 11.82 3.90
N GLU A 63 0.28 12.29 2.83
CA GLU A 63 -0.80 11.54 2.16
C GLU A 63 -0.29 10.23 1.56
N ALA A 64 0.83 10.27 0.83
CA ALA A 64 1.45 9.07 0.28
C ALA A 64 1.87 8.07 1.38
N VAL A 65 2.43 8.56 2.49
CA VAL A 65 2.78 7.74 3.66
C VAL A 65 1.54 7.12 4.31
N ARG A 66 0.44 7.86 4.40
CA ARG A 66 -0.85 7.36 4.92
C ARG A 66 -1.48 6.28 4.04
N ALA A 67 -1.16 6.26 2.75
CA ALA A 67 -1.61 5.23 1.81
C ALA A 67 -0.83 3.91 1.94
N VAL A 68 0.31 3.89 2.65
CA VAL A 68 1.07 2.67 2.96
C VAL A 68 0.37 1.89 4.08
N PRO A 69 0.24 0.54 3.98
CA PRO A 69 -0.44 -0.25 5.00
C PRO A 69 0.24 -0.08 6.36
N ASN A 70 -0.52 0.25 7.40
CA ASN A 70 -0.03 0.56 8.75
C ASN A 70 1.07 1.64 8.82
N ARG A 71 1.23 2.44 7.75
CA ARG A 71 2.34 3.41 7.60
C ARG A 71 3.70 2.75 7.83
N GLU A 72 3.80 1.46 7.53
CA GLU A 72 4.99 0.67 7.79
C GLU A 72 6.01 0.97 6.69
N MET A 73 6.95 1.87 6.97
CA MET A 73 7.93 2.33 5.98
C MET A 73 9.04 1.31 5.72
N ARG A 74 9.18 0.23 6.52
CA ARG A 74 10.23 -0.77 6.26
C ARG A 74 9.94 -1.51 4.96
N CYS A 75 8.68 -1.74 4.61
CA CYS A 75 8.37 -2.34 3.31
C CYS A 75 8.73 -1.44 2.11
N ILE A 76 8.73 -0.11 2.26
CA ILE A 76 9.23 0.80 1.22
C ILE A 76 10.75 0.66 1.10
N VAL A 77 11.44 0.55 2.24
CA VAL A 77 12.89 0.36 2.28
C VAL A 77 13.32 -0.97 1.65
N GLU A 78 12.54 -2.03 1.85
CA GLU A 78 12.76 -3.34 1.24
C GLU A 78 12.64 -3.30 -0.28
N LEU A 79 11.82 -2.40 -0.85
CA LEU A 79 11.66 -2.21 -2.30
C LEU A 79 12.71 -1.29 -2.95
N LEU A 80 13.55 -0.62 -2.17
CA LEU A 80 14.66 0.18 -2.68
C LEU A 80 15.80 -0.73 -3.17
N THR A 81 16.37 -0.39 -4.33
CA THR A 81 17.62 -0.95 -4.83
C THR A 81 18.80 -0.50 -3.96
N ASP A 82 19.91 -1.25 -3.98
CA ASP A 82 21.13 -0.88 -3.27
C ASP A 82 21.66 0.49 -3.67
N GLU A 83 21.56 0.85 -4.95
CA GLU A 83 21.97 2.16 -5.45
C GLU A 83 21.11 3.29 -4.88
N GLU A 84 19.79 3.10 -4.80
CA GLU A 84 18.89 4.08 -4.20
C GLU A 84 19.20 4.27 -2.70
N LYS A 85 19.47 3.19 -1.96
CA LYS A 85 19.83 3.23 -0.53
C LYS A 85 21.17 3.92 -0.27
N LYS A 86 22.13 3.75 -1.16
CA LYS A 86 23.50 4.27 -0.97
C LYS A 86 23.66 5.70 -1.47
N LYS A 87 23.03 6.05 -2.60
CA LYS A 87 23.32 7.29 -3.33
C LYS A 87 22.18 8.30 -3.31
N LYS A 88 20.91 7.85 -3.33
CA LYS A 88 19.77 8.76 -3.54
C LYS A 88 19.04 9.11 -2.26
N HIS A 89 18.70 8.10 -1.45
CA HIS A 89 17.83 8.30 -0.30
C HIS A 89 18.50 7.88 1.01
N ASP A 90 18.17 8.61 2.07
CA ASP A 90 18.51 8.26 3.43
C ASP A 90 17.44 7.33 4.02
N VAL A 91 17.84 6.10 4.32
CA VAL A 91 16.97 5.06 4.86
C VAL A 91 16.37 5.47 6.22
N HIS A 92 17.12 6.16 7.07
CA HIS A 92 16.61 6.61 8.37
C HIS A 92 15.53 7.67 8.19
N ARG A 93 15.68 8.56 7.21
CA ARG A 93 14.68 9.58 6.89
C ARG A 93 13.41 8.95 6.31
N ILE A 94 13.53 7.94 5.44
CA ILE A 94 12.36 7.18 4.98
C ILE A 94 11.62 6.53 6.15
N LEU A 95 12.32 5.93 7.10
CA LEU A 95 11.69 5.31 8.28
C LEU A 95 11.02 6.35 9.20
N ALA A 96 11.61 7.54 9.34
CA ALA A 96 11.08 8.63 10.16
C ALA A 96 9.75 9.20 9.63
N LEU A 97 9.45 9.04 8.33
CA LEU A 97 8.18 9.47 7.73
C LEU A 97 6.96 8.90 8.46
N LYS A 98 7.07 7.69 9.02
CA LYS A 98 6.01 7.06 9.82
C LYS A 98 5.59 7.97 10.98
N LEU A 99 6.57 8.37 11.80
CA LEU A 99 6.36 9.20 13.00
C LEU A 99 5.87 10.60 12.64
N ILE A 100 6.42 11.19 11.57
CA ILE A 100 6.04 12.55 11.15
C ILE A 100 4.57 12.57 10.68
N SER A 101 4.14 11.51 10.01
CA SER A 101 2.80 11.40 9.43
C SER A 101 1.77 10.80 10.39
N GLU A 102 2.09 10.54 11.67
CA GLU A 102 1.20 9.82 12.60
C GLU A 102 -0.08 10.60 12.94
N GLN A 103 -0.03 11.93 12.98
CA GLN A 103 -1.21 12.74 13.27
C GLN A 103 -2.20 12.69 12.09
N ARG A 104 -3.32 12.00 12.27
CA ARG A 104 -4.54 12.36 11.52
C ARG A 104 -4.92 13.76 11.99
N SER A 105 -4.77 14.77 11.15
CA SER A 105 -5.83 15.77 11.09
C SER A 105 -7.12 14.99 10.80
N PRO A 106 -8.21 15.19 11.56
CA PRO A 106 -9.50 14.60 11.24
C PRO A 106 -9.79 14.90 9.77
N LEU A 107 -9.95 13.86 8.95
CA LEU A 107 -10.30 14.01 7.55
C LEU A 107 -11.57 14.85 7.47
N ALA A 108 -11.48 16.06 6.91
CA ALA A 108 -12.59 16.59 6.16
C ALA A 108 -12.55 15.90 4.79
N PRO A 109 -13.47 14.99 4.45
CA PRO A 109 -13.63 14.57 3.08
C PRO A 109 -14.37 15.70 2.35
N LYS A 110 -13.68 16.48 1.51
CA LYS A 110 -14.39 17.17 0.43
C LYS A 110 -14.74 16.14 -0.63
N GLN A 111 -15.79 15.36 -0.35
CA GLN A 111 -16.54 14.71 -1.42
C GLN A 111 -17.15 15.83 -2.25
N ASN A 112 -16.54 16.09 -3.41
CA ASN A 112 -17.11 16.95 -4.42
C ASN A 112 -18.38 16.25 -4.92
N LYS A 113 -19.53 16.59 -4.32
CA LYS A 113 -20.84 16.04 -4.68
C LYS A 113 -21.25 16.67 -6.02
N ILE A 114 -20.75 16.12 -7.12
CA ILE A 114 -21.34 16.33 -8.43
C ILE A 114 -22.71 15.64 -8.36
N ASN A 115 -23.77 16.43 -8.22
CA ASN A 115 -25.14 15.96 -8.34
C ASN A 115 -25.35 15.43 -9.76
N PRO A 116 -25.74 14.16 -9.96
CA PRO A 116 -26.32 13.77 -11.24
C PRO A 116 -27.68 14.48 -11.36
N ILE A 117 -27.80 15.31 -12.40
CA ILE A 117 -29.06 15.93 -12.81
C ILE A 117 -30.05 14.80 -13.08
N SER A 118 -31.12 14.74 -12.30
CA SER A 118 -32.23 13.82 -12.49
C SER A 118 -32.96 14.18 -13.78
N PHE A 119 -32.58 13.58 -14.91
CA PHE A 119 -33.42 13.55 -16.11
C PHE A 119 -34.59 12.60 -15.86
N ARG A 120 -35.68 13.16 -15.31
CA ARG A 120 -36.98 12.50 -15.23
C ARG A 120 -37.67 12.68 -16.58
N ILE A 121 -37.34 11.84 -17.55
CA ILE A 121 -38.18 11.65 -18.74
C ILE A 121 -39.23 10.62 -18.34
N MET A 122 -40.45 11.10 -18.08
CA MET A 122 -41.64 10.26 -17.99
C MET A 122 -42.12 10.03 -19.41
N VAL A 123 -42.04 8.79 -19.88
CA VAL A 123 -42.82 8.25 -21.00
C VAL A 123 -44.07 7.61 -20.39
#